data_AF-A0A382XYY0-F1
#
_entry.id   AF-A0A382XYY0-F1
#
_cell.length_a   1.000
_cell.length_b   1.000
_cell.length_c   1.000
_cell.angle_alpha   90.00
_cell.angle_beta   90.00
_cell.angle_gamma   90.00
#
_symmetry.space_group_name_H-M   'P 1'
#
loop_
_entity.id
_entity.type
_entity.pdbx_description
1 polymer ?
#
loop_
_entity_poly.entity_id
_entity_poly.type
_entity_poly.pdbx_seq_one_letter_code
_entity_poly.pdbx_strand_id
1 'polypeptide(L)'
;MAIDLQKINVKFYLAEDAILSPEDAFRIFSQWIPETKDEVLIDVADYQHVPQGPKTVLVGHEANYTLDNTDGRYGLLYGQKATAQGSNAERLKSAIASALKACRRLEQAQDATAKARFVGAETVVVINDRLRAANAEATLDEIRDDLDTVLGELYAGASTQVEREGDGRHRFTVRVRAKGDFDTQTLLSNLGQ
;
A
#
# COMPACT_ATOMS: atom_id res chain seq x y z
N MET A 1 18.29 11.05 16.99
CA MET A 1 18.65 10.42 15.69
C MET A 1 17.44 10.57 14.81
N ALA A 2 17.63 11.01 13.56
CA ALA A 2 16.52 11.10 12.62
C ALA A 2 15.88 9.72 12.41
N ILE A 3 14.57 9.69 12.24
CA ILE A 3 13.80 8.47 11.94
C ILE A 3 14.33 7.84 10.65
N ASP A 4 14.55 6.53 10.72
CA ASP A 4 14.97 5.70 9.60
C ASP A 4 13.78 4.83 9.16
N LEU A 5 12.98 5.32 8.21
CA LEU A 5 11.75 4.66 7.77
C LEU A 5 12.08 3.32 7.10
N GLN A 6 11.50 2.25 7.62
CA GLN A 6 11.64 0.87 7.14
C GLN A 6 10.34 0.12 7.41
N LYS A 7 10.16 -1.04 6.76
CA LYS A 7 8.95 -1.87 6.88
C LYS A 7 7.69 -1.04 6.62
N ILE A 8 7.74 -0.30 5.50
CA ILE A 8 6.68 0.59 5.06
C ILE A 8 5.57 -0.25 4.43
N ASN A 9 4.36 -0.05 4.94
CA ASN A 9 3.15 -0.66 4.45
C ASN A 9 2.31 0.42 3.76
N VAL A 10 1.75 0.10 2.60
CA VAL A 10 0.92 1.04 1.82
C VAL A 10 -0.36 0.34 1.39
N LYS A 11 -1.51 0.94 1.69
CA LYS A 11 -2.83 0.45 1.29
C LYS A 11 -3.48 1.40 0.30
N PHE A 12 -4.01 0.85 -0.79
CA PHE A 12 -4.98 1.51 -1.66
C PHE A 12 -6.31 0.75 -1.60
N TYR A 13 -7.41 1.48 -1.49
CA TYR A 13 -8.75 0.89 -1.35
C TYR A 13 -9.32 0.50 -2.71
N LEU A 14 -10.12 -0.56 -2.73
CA LEU A 14 -10.98 -0.86 -3.86
C LEU A 14 -12.07 0.20 -3.99
N ALA A 15 -12.44 0.51 -5.22
CA ALA A 15 -13.64 1.28 -5.52
C ALA A 15 -14.91 0.50 -5.14
N GLU A 16 -16.00 1.20 -4.85
CA GLU A 16 -17.26 0.57 -4.40
C GLU A 16 -17.87 -0.38 -5.43
N ASP A 17 -17.63 -0.13 -6.73
CA ASP A 17 -18.10 -0.96 -7.85
C ASP A 17 -17.07 -2.02 -8.29
N ALA A 18 -15.92 -2.11 -7.62
CA ALA A 18 -14.90 -3.10 -7.93
C ALA A 18 -15.36 -4.49 -7.46
N ILE A 19 -15.03 -5.51 -8.26
CA ILE A 19 -15.33 -6.91 -7.95
C ILE A 19 -14.01 -7.63 -7.79
N LEU A 20 -13.65 -7.98 -6.56
CA LEU A 20 -12.48 -8.79 -6.27
C LEU A 20 -12.74 -9.59 -4.99
N SER A 21 -13.15 -10.85 -5.15
CA SER A 21 -13.33 -11.75 -4.01
C SER A 21 -11.99 -12.24 -3.46
N PRO A 22 -11.93 -12.74 -2.21
CA PRO A 22 -10.75 -13.43 -1.71
C PRO A 22 -10.31 -14.61 -2.58
N GLU A 23 -11.25 -15.36 -3.16
CA GLU A 23 -10.99 -16.47 -4.07
C GLU A 23 -10.36 -16.01 -5.39
N ASP A 24 -10.85 -14.89 -5.94
CA ASP A 24 -10.27 -14.28 -7.13
C ASP A 24 -8.83 -13.80 -6.85
N ALA A 25 -8.63 -13.10 -5.73
CA ALA A 25 -7.30 -12.67 -5.31
C ALA A 25 -6.36 -13.88 -5.10
N PHE A 26 -6.85 -14.97 -4.51
CA PHE A 26 -6.08 -16.20 -4.34
C PHE A 26 -5.61 -16.74 -5.68
N ARG A 27 -6.53 -16.86 -6.65
CA ARG A 27 -6.23 -17.35 -8.00
C ARG A 27 -5.25 -16.44 -8.74
N ILE A 28 -5.48 -15.13 -8.73
CA ILE A 28 -4.62 -14.17 -9.42
C ILE A 28 -3.22 -14.15 -8.80
N PHE A 29 -3.11 -14.09 -7.46
CA PHE A 29 -1.82 -14.16 -6.78
C PHE A 29 -1.07 -15.48 -7.03
N SER A 30 -1.80 -16.60 -7.14
CA SER A 30 -1.18 -17.89 -7.47
C SER A 30 -0.55 -17.88 -8.87
N GLN A 31 -1.16 -17.17 -9.82
CA GLN A 31 -0.59 -16.98 -11.18
C GLN A 31 0.65 -16.09 -11.13
N TRP A 32 0.70 -15.11 -10.22
CA TRP A 32 1.84 -14.20 -10.13
C TRP A 32 3.12 -14.90 -9.73
N ILE A 33 3.05 -15.94 -8.89
CA ILE A 33 4.23 -16.64 -8.36
C ILE A 33 5.20 -17.08 -9.47
N PRO A 34 4.78 -17.86 -10.48
CA PRO A 34 5.68 -18.27 -11.58
C PRO A 34 5.94 -17.19 -12.63
N GLU A 35 5.10 -16.16 -12.74
CA GLU A 35 5.21 -15.13 -13.79
C GLU A 35 6.17 -14.00 -13.43
N THR A 36 6.34 -13.72 -12.14
CA THR A 36 7.12 -12.58 -11.66
C THR A 36 8.60 -12.91 -11.68
N LYS A 37 9.42 -12.01 -12.23
CA LYS A 37 10.86 -12.25 -12.46
C LYS A 37 11.76 -11.33 -11.65
N ASP A 38 11.22 -10.21 -11.21
CA ASP A 38 11.89 -9.10 -10.55
C ASP A 38 11.74 -9.14 -9.02
N GLU A 39 10.90 -10.03 -8.48
CA GLU A 39 10.79 -10.31 -7.05
C GLU A 39 10.58 -11.82 -6.80
N VAL A 40 10.85 -12.29 -5.58
CA VAL A 40 10.67 -13.70 -5.21
C VAL A 40 9.34 -13.87 -4.48
N LEU A 41 8.32 -14.34 -5.20
CA LEU A 41 7.02 -14.72 -4.65
C LEU A 41 7.03 -16.20 -4.24
N ILE A 42 6.43 -16.53 -3.10
CA ILE A 42 6.61 -17.84 -2.44
C ILE A 42 5.30 -18.61 -2.35
N ASP A 43 4.28 -18.05 -1.71
CA ASP A 43 3.05 -18.76 -1.37
C ASP A 43 1.85 -17.82 -1.25
N VAL A 44 0.64 -18.38 -1.39
CA VAL A 44 -0.63 -17.67 -1.16
C VAL A 44 -1.40 -18.33 -0.03
N ALA A 45 -1.75 -17.56 0.99
CA ALA A 45 -2.46 -18.01 2.16
C ALA A 45 -3.88 -17.43 2.24
N ASP A 46 -4.85 -18.30 2.59
CA ASP A 46 -6.25 -17.94 2.84
C ASP A 46 -6.46 -17.57 4.32
N TYR A 47 -6.96 -16.36 4.54
CA TYR A 47 -7.32 -15.82 5.85
C TYR A 47 -8.77 -15.33 5.93
N GLN A 48 -9.66 -15.81 5.05
CA GLN A 48 -11.06 -15.39 5.00
C GLN A 48 -11.79 -15.50 6.35
N HIS A 49 -11.41 -16.50 7.15
CA HIS A 49 -11.91 -16.78 8.48
C HIS A 49 -11.61 -15.70 9.53
N VAL A 50 -10.63 -14.81 9.30
CA VAL A 50 -10.26 -13.74 10.23
C VAL A 50 -11.27 -12.60 10.10
N PRO A 51 -12.06 -12.27 11.14
CA PRO A 51 -12.99 -11.14 11.09
C PRO A 51 -12.21 -9.84 10.92
N GLN A 52 -12.67 -8.96 10.01
CA GLN A 52 -12.03 -7.66 9.72
C GLN A 52 -10.49 -7.72 9.76
N GLY A 53 -9.94 -8.55 8.88
CA GLY A 53 -8.51 -8.81 8.80
C GLY A 53 -8.06 -9.09 7.37
N PRO A 54 -6.82 -9.58 7.20
CA PRO A 54 -6.35 -10.03 5.89
C PRO A 54 -7.26 -11.13 5.37
N LYS A 55 -7.53 -11.14 4.06
CA LYS A 55 -8.40 -12.15 3.43
C LYS A 55 -7.61 -13.12 2.56
N THR A 56 -6.70 -12.58 1.76
CA THR A 56 -5.79 -13.38 0.94
C THR A 56 -4.41 -12.72 1.00
N VAL A 57 -3.38 -13.47 1.35
CA VAL A 57 -2.02 -12.96 1.51
C VAL A 57 -1.09 -13.68 0.55
N LEU A 58 -0.52 -12.96 -0.40
CA LEU A 58 0.63 -13.39 -1.19
C LEU A 58 1.92 -13.04 -0.42
N VAL A 59 2.66 -14.07 -0.07
CA VAL A 59 3.93 -13.97 0.65
C VAL A 59 5.07 -13.95 -0.35
N GLY A 60 5.87 -12.88 -0.32
CA GLY A 60 7.13 -12.77 -1.05
C GLY A 60 8.33 -12.63 -0.12
N HIS A 61 9.53 -12.71 -0.67
CA HIS A 61 10.77 -12.47 0.06
C HIS A 61 10.89 -10.98 0.41
N GLU A 62 10.73 -10.12 -0.58
CA GLU A 62 10.90 -8.67 -0.49
C GLU A 62 9.69 -7.96 0.12
N ALA A 63 8.49 -8.46 -0.14
CA ALA A 63 7.24 -7.87 0.33
C ALA A 63 6.11 -8.90 0.41
N ASN A 64 5.07 -8.56 1.16
CA ASN A 64 3.78 -9.25 1.11
C ASN A 64 2.76 -8.37 0.38
N TYR A 65 1.84 -9.01 -0.34
CA TYR A 65 0.68 -8.37 -0.95
C TYR A 65 -0.58 -8.98 -0.34
N THR A 66 -1.47 -8.16 0.18
CA THR A 66 -2.63 -8.64 0.93
C THR A 66 -3.91 -8.00 0.41
N LEU A 67 -4.91 -8.81 0.05
CA LEU A 67 -6.28 -8.34 0.00
C LEU A 67 -6.74 -8.13 1.44
N ASP A 68 -6.69 -6.88 1.90
CA ASP A 68 -6.88 -6.49 3.28
C ASP A 68 -8.28 -5.92 3.51
N ASN A 69 -8.92 -6.33 4.61
CA ASN A 69 -10.19 -5.78 5.07
C ASN A 69 -10.12 -5.37 6.56
N THR A 70 -8.94 -5.01 7.06
CA THR A 70 -8.72 -4.79 8.49
C THR A 70 -9.57 -3.65 9.07
N ASP A 71 -9.81 -2.60 8.28
CA ASP A 71 -10.65 -1.45 8.65
C ASP A 71 -12.09 -1.56 8.11
N GLY A 72 -12.52 -2.76 7.73
CA GLY A 72 -13.84 -3.01 7.14
C GLY A 72 -13.99 -2.52 5.70
N ARG A 73 -12.90 -2.05 5.07
CA ARG A 73 -12.85 -1.69 3.65
C ARG A 73 -11.81 -2.53 2.93
N TYR A 74 -12.22 -3.17 1.84
CA TYR A 74 -11.30 -3.90 1.00
C TYR A 74 -10.28 -2.98 0.32
N GLY A 75 -9.04 -3.43 0.27
CA GLY A 75 -7.96 -2.78 -0.46
C GLY A 75 -6.76 -3.70 -0.60
N LEU A 76 -5.81 -3.29 -1.44
CA LEU A 76 -4.53 -3.97 -1.55
C LEU A 76 -3.56 -3.31 -0.57
N LEU A 77 -3.06 -4.10 0.37
CA LEU A 77 -2.00 -3.73 1.28
C LEU A 77 -0.68 -4.34 0.81
N TYR A 78 0.24 -3.49 0.37
CA TYR A 78 1.65 -3.81 0.20
C TYR A 78 2.35 -3.71 1.56
N GLY A 79 3.18 -4.69 1.90
CA GLY A 79 3.98 -4.69 3.13
C GLY A 79 5.44 -5.01 2.86
N GLN A 80 6.29 -3.99 2.90
CA GLN A 80 7.73 -4.13 2.65
C GLN A 80 8.42 -4.94 3.76
N LYS A 81 9.24 -5.91 3.36
CA LYS A 81 10.09 -6.72 4.25
C LYS A 81 11.57 -6.43 4.05
N ALA A 82 11.99 -6.23 2.80
CA ALA A 82 13.36 -5.89 2.45
C ALA A 82 13.73 -4.50 2.97
N THR A 83 14.99 -4.34 3.40
CA THR A 83 15.53 -3.04 3.80
C THR A 83 15.59 -2.11 2.59
N ALA A 84 14.95 -0.95 2.70
CA ALA A 84 14.98 0.07 1.68
C ALA A 84 16.21 0.99 1.86
N GLN A 85 16.83 1.36 0.75
CA GLN A 85 17.96 2.28 0.70
C GLN A 85 17.49 3.70 0.36
N GLY A 86 18.37 4.69 0.57
CA GLY A 86 18.08 6.10 0.28
C GLY A 86 17.47 6.85 1.47
N SER A 87 17.03 8.07 1.19
CA SER A 87 16.30 8.98 2.08
C SER A 87 14.89 8.46 2.39
N ASN A 88 14.26 9.00 3.45
CA ASN A 88 12.89 8.64 3.81
C ASN A 88 11.89 8.93 2.68
N ALA A 89 12.02 10.07 2.00
CA ALA A 89 11.25 10.38 0.79
C ALA A 89 11.42 9.31 -0.31
N GLU A 90 12.64 8.89 -0.62
CA GLU A 90 12.90 7.86 -1.64
C GLU A 90 12.29 6.50 -1.25
N ARG A 91 12.32 6.14 0.04
CA ARG A 91 11.74 4.89 0.54
C ARG A 91 10.22 4.92 0.51
N LEU A 92 9.60 6.03 0.91
CA LEU A 92 8.16 6.26 0.81
C LEU A 92 7.70 6.17 -0.65
N LYS A 93 8.39 6.88 -1.55
CA LYS A 93 8.14 6.84 -2.99
C LYS A 93 8.22 5.42 -3.55
N SER A 94 9.26 4.68 -3.19
CA SER A 94 9.45 3.29 -3.62
C SER A 94 8.32 2.38 -3.13
N ALA A 95 7.96 2.45 -1.84
CA ALA A 95 6.88 1.64 -1.28
C ALA A 95 5.51 1.95 -1.91
N ILE A 96 5.21 3.23 -2.15
CA ILE A 96 3.97 3.67 -2.82
C ILE A 96 3.96 3.19 -4.28
N ALA A 97 5.08 3.32 -4.99
CA ALA A 97 5.20 2.84 -6.37
C ALA A 97 5.00 1.31 -6.46
N SER A 98 5.60 0.53 -5.56
CA SER A 98 5.40 -0.92 -5.51
C SER A 98 3.94 -1.29 -5.24
N ALA A 99 3.28 -0.60 -4.32
CA ALA A 99 1.85 -0.81 -4.05
C ALA A 99 0.98 -0.49 -5.27
N LEU A 100 1.25 0.63 -5.96
CA LEU A 100 0.53 1.02 -7.17
C LEU A 100 0.76 0.06 -8.34
N LYS A 101 1.99 -0.44 -8.52
CA LYS A 101 2.30 -1.46 -9.54
C LYS A 101 1.50 -2.74 -9.30
N ALA A 102 1.38 -3.18 -8.05
CA ALA A 102 0.58 -4.33 -7.70
C ALA A 102 -0.94 -4.07 -7.86
N CYS A 103 -1.43 -2.87 -7.52
CA CYS A 103 -2.81 -2.47 -7.81
C CYS A 103 -3.10 -2.54 -9.31
N ARG A 104 -2.22 -1.94 -10.13
CA ARG A 104 -2.35 -1.94 -11.59
C ARG A 104 -2.31 -3.36 -12.16
N ARG A 105 -1.45 -4.24 -11.62
CA ARG A 105 -1.39 -5.65 -12.04
C ARG A 105 -2.71 -6.39 -11.75
N LEU A 106 -3.37 -6.09 -10.63
CA LEU A 106 -4.71 -6.62 -10.34
C LEU A 106 -5.78 -6.04 -11.28
N GLU A 107 -5.74 -4.74 -11.58
CA GLU A 107 -6.67 -4.09 -12.52
C GLU A 107 -6.55 -4.63 -13.95
N GLN A 108 -5.36 -5.08 -14.33
CA GLN A 108 -5.06 -5.65 -15.64
C GLN A 108 -5.22 -7.17 -15.71
N ALA A 109 -5.56 -7.82 -14.59
CA ALA A 109 -5.72 -9.27 -14.55
C ALA A 109 -6.84 -9.71 -15.50
N GLN A 110 -6.52 -10.64 -16.40
CA GLN A 110 -7.51 -11.26 -17.28
C GLN A 110 -8.19 -12.39 -16.53
N ASP A 111 -9.20 -12.03 -15.72
CA ASP A 111 -9.97 -12.97 -14.92
C ASP A 111 -11.47 -12.85 -15.26
N ALA A 112 -12.18 -13.98 -15.26
CA ALA A 112 -13.57 -14.02 -15.67
C ALA A 112 -14.54 -13.45 -14.62
N THR A 113 -14.15 -13.45 -13.34
CA THR A 113 -15.01 -13.05 -12.23
C THR A 113 -14.49 -11.81 -11.49
N ALA A 114 -13.21 -11.46 -11.64
CA ALA A 114 -12.66 -10.23 -11.08
C ALA A 114 -12.71 -9.04 -12.04
N LYS A 115 -13.08 -7.89 -11.48
CA LYS A 115 -12.99 -6.56 -12.08
C LYS A 115 -12.48 -5.59 -11.01
N ALA A 116 -11.20 -5.70 -10.68
CA ALA A 116 -10.56 -4.84 -9.69
C ALA A 116 -10.45 -3.39 -10.21
N ARG A 117 -10.63 -2.43 -9.31
CA ARG A 117 -10.38 -1.00 -9.55
C ARG A 117 -10.05 -0.36 -8.22
N PHE A 118 -8.98 0.44 -8.17
CA PHE A 118 -8.53 1.09 -6.95
C PHE A 118 -8.82 2.60 -6.96
N VAL A 119 -9.06 3.15 -5.78
CA VAL A 119 -9.23 4.59 -5.57
C VAL A 119 -7.85 5.21 -5.36
N GLY A 120 -7.36 5.99 -6.33
CA GLY A 120 -6.05 6.64 -6.22
C GLY A 120 -6.04 7.86 -5.29
N ALA A 121 -7.20 8.48 -5.05
CA ALA A 121 -7.33 9.67 -4.21
C ALA A 121 -7.22 9.41 -2.69
N GLU A 122 -7.15 8.14 -2.26
CA GLU A 122 -7.01 7.78 -0.86
C GLU A 122 -5.96 6.68 -0.69
N THR A 123 -4.98 6.90 0.19
CA THR A 123 -3.97 5.91 0.54
C THR A 123 -3.70 5.91 2.04
N VAL A 124 -3.28 4.77 2.58
CA VAL A 124 -2.86 4.65 3.97
C VAL A 124 -1.41 4.18 4.01
N VAL A 125 -0.55 4.94 4.68
CA VAL A 125 0.83 4.58 4.94
C VAL A 125 0.96 4.16 6.40
N VAL A 126 1.53 2.97 6.64
CA VAL A 126 1.76 2.43 7.97
C VAL A 126 3.24 2.08 8.12
N ILE A 127 3.85 2.51 9.22
CA ILE A 127 5.22 2.09 9.55
C ILE A 127 5.14 0.96 10.56
N ASN A 128 5.58 -0.23 10.16
CA ASN A 128 5.40 -1.43 10.97
C ASN A 128 6.40 -1.49 12.15
N ASP A 129 7.52 -0.79 12.06
CA ASP A 129 8.54 -0.74 13.11
C ASP A 129 8.23 0.30 14.20
N ARG A 130 7.49 -0.10 15.23
CA ARG A 130 7.08 0.78 16.34
C ARG A 130 8.23 1.26 17.22
N LEU A 131 9.38 0.57 17.20
CA LEU A 131 10.56 1.00 17.96
C LEU A 131 11.20 2.21 17.28
N ARG A 132 11.15 2.27 15.95
CA ARG A 132 11.72 3.36 15.14
C ARG A 132 10.73 4.48 14.85
N ALA A 133 9.45 4.16 14.71
CA ALA A 133 8.38 5.13 14.46
C ALA A 133 7.22 4.87 15.42
N ALA A 134 7.26 5.52 16.58
CA ALA A 134 6.15 5.48 17.53
C ALA A 134 4.91 6.16 16.92
N ASN A 135 3.70 5.73 17.29
CA ASN A 135 2.50 6.43 16.85
C ASN A 135 2.26 7.70 17.69
N ALA A 136 2.98 8.78 17.34
CA ALA A 136 2.95 10.07 18.03
C ALA A 136 2.93 11.23 17.03
N GLU A 137 2.51 12.41 17.48
CA GLU A 137 2.52 13.65 16.68
C GLU A 137 3.94 14.03 16.26
N ALA A 138 4.90 13.93 17.17
CA ALA A 138 6.32 14.16 16.88
C ALA A 138 6.87 13.30 15.74
N THR A 139 6.37 12.07 15.57
CA THR A 139 6.76 11.19 14.45
C THR A 139 6.21 11.69 13.13
N LEU A 140 4.99 12.23 13.10
CA LEU A 140 4.43 12.85 11.89
C LEU A 140 5.16 14.15 11.54
N ASP A 141 5.45 14.98 12.54
CA ASP A 141 6.18 16.24 12.36
C ASP A 141 7.58 15.98 11.77
N GLU A 142 8.27 14.95 12.26
CA GLU A 142 9.62 14.60 11.81
C GLU A 142 9.69 14.13 10.36
N ILE A 143 8.67 13.42 9.87
CA ILE A 143 8.62 12.92 8.48
C ILE A 143 7.80 13.79 7.54
N ARG A 144 7.33 14.96 8.01
CA ARG A 144 6.36 15.80 7.28
C ARG A 144 6.93 16.25 5.94
N ASP A 145 8.16 16.73 5.92
CA ASP A 145 8.82 17.20 4.69
C ASP A 145 9.02 16.07 3.67
N ASP A 146 9.37 14.86 4.16
CA ASP A 146 9.49 13.66 3.32
C ASP A 146 8.14 13.27 2.71
N LEU A 147 7.06 13.29 3.52
CA LEU A 147 5.70 13.01 3.05
C LEU A 147 5.24 14.06 2.03
N ASP A 148 5.36 15.35 2.35
CA ASP A 148 4.88 16.43 1.50
C ASP A 148 5.60 16.45 0.15
N THR A 149 6.90 16.13 0.13
CA THR A 149 7.68 15.95 -1.10
C THR A 149 7.07 14.85 -1.98
N VAL A 150 6.88 13.65 -1.42
CA VAL A 150 6.39 12.49 -2.18
C VAL A 150 4.93 12.69 -2.59
N LEU A 151 4.10 13.27 -1.73
CA LEU A 151 2.69 13.55 -2.01
C LEU A 151 2.52 14.63 -3.08
N GLY A 152 3.38 15.66 -3.07
CA GLY A 152 3.43 16.70 -4.09
C GLY A 152 3.73 16.12 -5.48
N GLU A 153 4.68 15.18 -5.57
CA GLU A 153 4.93 14.41 -6.79
C GLU A 153 3.73 13.52 -7.15
N LEU A 154 3.32 12.63 -6.25
CA LEU A 154 2.28 11.61 -6.44
C LEU A 154 0.98 12.21 -7.00
N TYR A 155 0.54 13.34 -6.45
CA TYR A 155 -0.72 13.99 -6.79
C TYR A 155 -0.55 15.21 -7.70
N ALA A 156 0.62 15.39 -8.33
CA ALA A 156 0.92 16.49 -9.25
C ALA A 156 0.56 17.88 -8.69
N GLY A 157 0.89 18.11 -7.41
CA GLY A 157 0.61 19.36 -6.70
C GLY A 157 -0.85 19.58 -6.27
N ALA A 158 -1.73 18.59 -6.41
CA ALA A 158 -3.08 18.69 -5.88
C ALA A 158 -3.08 18.76 -4.33
N SER A 159 -4.09 19.39 -3.77
CA SER A 159 -4.22 19.53 -2.32
C SER A 159 -4.45 18.17 -1.66
N THR A 160 -3.64 17.87 -0.63
CA THR A 160 -3.73 16.66 0.19
C THR A 160 -4.10 16.99 1.63
N GLN A 161 -4.86 16.10 2.26
CA GLN A 161 -5.11 16.07 3.69
C GLN A 161 -4.41 14.84 4.27
N VAL A 162 -3.61 15.07 5.31
CA VAL A 162 -2.81 14.05 5.99
C VAL A 162 -3.29 13.94 7.43
N GLU A 163 -3.80 12.77 7.81
CA GLU A 163 -4.38 12.50 9.12
C GLU A 163 -3.67 11.32 9.80
N ARG A 164 -3.17 11.53 11.02
CA ARG A 164 -2.60 10.44 11.85
C ARG A 164 -3.73 9.65 12.50
N GLU A 165 -3.70 8.33 12.37
CA GLU A 165 -4.73 7.46 12.93
C GLU A 165 -4.29 6.78 14.23
N GLY A 166 -5.24 6.58 15.13
CA GLY A 166 -5.05 5.81 16.36
C GLY A 166 -4.17 6.49 17.41
N ASP A 167 -3.74 5.69 18.39
CA ASP A 167 -2.95 6.11 19.54
C ASP A 167 -1.59 5.39 19.61
N GLY A 168 -0.78 5.68 20.63
CA GLY A 168 0.56 5.09 20.83
C GLY A 168 0.60 3.55 20.96
N ARG A 169 -0.55 2.89 21.17
CA ARG A 169 -0.66 1.43 21.20
C ARG A 169 -0.73 0.81 19.80
N HIS A 170 -1.08 1.62 18.81
CA HIS A 170 -1.17 1.24 17.41
C HIS A 170 0.15 1.50 16.69
N ARG A 171 0.25 1.00 15.45
CA ARG A 171 1.36 1.34 14.54
C ARG A 171 1.19 2.77 14.05
N PHE A 172 2.29 3.47 13.81
CA PHE A 172 2.22 4.79 13.20
C PHE A 172 1.54 4.67 11.83
N THR A 173 0.41 5.34 11.69
CA THR A 173 -0.49 5.21 10.54
C THR A 173 -0.91 6.60 10.10
N VAL A 174 -0.78 6.86 8.81
CA VAL A 174 -1.15 8.11 8.18
C VAL A 174 -2.11 7.80 7.04
N ARG A 175 -3.32 8.36 7.13
CA ARG A 175 -4.27 8.37 6.03
C ARG A 175 -4.08 9.65 5.22
N VAL A 176 -3.97 9.50 3.92
CA VAL A 176 -3.85 10.60 2.97
C VAL A 176 -5.07 10.61 2.07
N ARG A 177 -5.68 11.79 1.91
CA ARG A 177 -6.76 12.05 0.95
C ARG A 177 -6.36 13.20 0.04
N ALA A 178 -6.42 13.01 -1.26
CA ALA A 178 -6.17 14.05 -2.25
C ALA A 178 -7.47 14.59 -2.83
N LYS A 179 -7.50 15.88 -3.18
CA LYS A 179 -8.61 16.49 -3.90
C LYS A 179 -8.45 16.24 -5.41
N GLY A 180 -9.31 15.40 -5.96
CA GLY A 180 -9.35 15.09 -7.39
C GLY A 180 -9.58 13.60 -7.63
N ASP A 181 -9.64 13.21 -8.90
CA ASP A 181 -9.74 11.81 -9.33
C ASP A 181 -8.39 11.34 -9.88
N PHE A 182 -7.91 10.23 -9.34
CA PHE A 182 -6.62 9.65 -9.70
C PHE A 182 -6.77 8.15 -9.91
N ASP A 183 -6.25 7.65 -11.03
CA ASP A 183 -6.09 6.22 -11.29
C ASP A 183 -4.64 5.76 -11.05
N THR A 184 -4.43 4.45 -10.95
CA THR A 184 -3.12 3.86 -10.64
C THR A 184 -2.06 4.23 -11.69
N GLN A 185 -2.44 4.34 -12.96
CA GLN A 185 -1.54 4.67 -14.07
C GLN A 185 -1.05 6.11 -13.98
N THR A 186 -1.94 7.04 -13.70
CA THR A 186 -1.64 8.47 -13.54
C THR A 186 -0.69 8.67 -12.37
N LEU A 187 -0.98 8.03 -11.23
CA LEU A 187 -0.13 8.10 -10.03
C LEU A 187 1.28 7.54 -10.28
N LEU A 188 1.41 6.41 -10.98
CA LEU A 188 2.72 5.86 -11.36
C LEU A 188 3.48 6.82 -12.28
N SER A 189 2.79 7.38 -13.28
CA SER A 189 3.39 8.33 -14.24
C SER A 189 3.91 9.58 -13.52
N ASN A 190 3.16 10.09 -12.54
CA ASN A 190 3.57 11.23 -11.71
C ASN A 190 4.83 10.93 -10.89
N LEU A 191 5.01 9.70 -10.41
CA LEU A 191 6.23 9.26 -9.71
C LEU A 191 7.40 8.96 -10.66
N GLY A 192 7.20 9.04 -11.98
CA GLY A 192 8.18 8.66 -13.00
C GLY A 192 8.44 7.15 -13.06
N GLN A 193 7.38 6.34 -12.88
CA GLN A 193 7.41 4.87 -12.84
C GLN A 193 6.66 4.22 -14.00
#